data_AF-A0A812WH85-F1
#
_entry.id   AF-A0A812WH85-F1
#
_cell.length_a   1.000
_cell.length_b   1.000
_cell.length_c   1.000
_cell.angle_alpha   90.00
_cell.angle_beta   90.00
_cell.angle_gamma   90.00
#
_symmetry.space_group_name_H-M   'P 1'
#
loop_
_entity.id
_entity.type
_entity.pdbx_description
1 polymer ?
#
loop_
_entity_poly.entity_id
_entity_poly.type
_entity_poly.pdbx_seq_one_letter_code
_entity_poly.pdbx_strand_id
1 'polypeptide(L)'
;MSKLPVSNTGYSYPQFVERFKDQSAQPVVNEVRDFVNRFPANLTRLQAARRIHAFLAEVTPKLQAAKAFRDGGEKVASELANEGLEKFVVLKLYKLLFRHDPADIREDERVEQALRSAAKGASAIQAAVTKFDAKQLEVFDAAVLELQMVEQHRAPRDKLSCFVNAIRLVESIVVERVFRQRGDGQQTNWEQLLAALILKASPPNLYSNLEFTAAFRHPSLMGPDERKALADLASAFLAVIGGSSRRLASAELAENSVGQSGSMPLWLMDAGVTFNFSDRSPDDLSLGEVDELLDEYQRMIRAIRDLISP
;
A
#
# COMPACT_ATOMS: atom_id res chain seq x y z
N MET A 1 -24.17 6.21 -15.70
CA MET A 1 -23.72 5.76 -14.37
C MET A 1 -23.77 4.23 -14.28
N SER A 2 -22.86 3.53 -14.95
CA SER A 2 -22.66 2.09 -14.73
C SER A 2 -21.72 1.94 -13.54
N LYS A 3 -22.27 1.54 -12.38
CA LYS A 3 -21.43 1.10 -11.26
C LYS A 3 -20.60 -0.07 -11.77
N LEU A 4 -19.28 0.10 -11.83
CA LEU A 4 -18.35 -1.02 -11.97
C LEU A 4 -18.62 -2.04 -10.86
N PRO A 5 -18.34 -3.32 -11.10
CA PRO A 5 -18.57 -4.35 -10.11
C PRO A 5 -17.65 -4.09 -8.91
N VAL A 6 -18.19 -3.45 -7.88
CA VAL A 6 -17.68 -3.57 -6.51
C VAL A 6 -17.57 -5.07 -6.28
N SER A 7 -16.38 -5.56 -5.91
CA SER A 7 -16.23 -6.95 -5.48
C SER A 7 -17.32 -7.21 -4.45
N ASN A 8 -18.33 -7.99 -4.82
CA ASN A 8 -19.49 -8.26 -3.99
C ASN A 8 -19.09 -9.28 -2.92
N THR A 9 -18.10 -8.91 -2.10
CA THR A 9 -17.78 -9.60 -0.87
C THR A 9 -18.95 -9.33 0.05
N GLY A 10 -19.56 -10.36 0.64
CA GLY A 10 -20.61 -10.20 1.65
C GLY A 10 -20.14 -9.48 2.93
N TYR A 11 -18.89 -9.02 2.94
CA TYR A 11 -18.27 -8.18 3.97
C TYR A 11 -18.95 -6.83 4.12
N SER A 12 -19.26 -6.49 5.37
CA SER A 12 -19.70 -5.16 5.78
C SER A 12 -19.08 -4.82 7.13
N TYR A 13 -18.32 -3.71 7.19
CA TYR A 13 -17.66 -3.31 8.43
C TYR A 13 -18.65 -3.03 9.59
N PRO A 14 -19.80 -2.37 9.37
CA PRO A 14 -20.84 -2.29 10.41
C PRO A 14 -21.29 -3.65 10.94
N GLN A 15 -21.46 -4.65 10.07
CA GLN A 15 -21.84 -6.00 10.50
C GLN A 15 -20.74 -6.67 11.33
N PHE A 16 -19.46 -6.47 10.97
CA PHE A 16 -18.34 -6.92 11.79
C PHE A 16 -18.42 -6.29 13.19
N VAL A 17 -18.58 -4.97 13.28
CA VAL A 17 -18.61 -4.26 14.56
C VAL A 17 -19.75 -4.75 15.45
N GLU A 18 -20.94 -4.98 14.89
CA GLU A 18 -22.06 -5.54 15.67
C GLU A 18 -21.75 -6.95 16.20
N ARG A 19 -21.22 -7.84 15.36
CA ARG A 19 -20.83 -9.20 15.81
C ARG A 19 -19.67 -9.19 16.81
N PHE A 20 -18.76 -8.23 16.70
CA PHE A 20 -17.61 -8.09 17.60
C PHE A 20 -18.00 -7.64 19.02
N LYS A 21 -19.24 -7.16 19.22
CA LYS A 21 -19.80 -6.86 20.55
C LYS A 21 -20.35 -8.10 21.26
N ASP A 22 -20.53 -9.22 20.56
CA ASP A 22 -21.12 -10.42 21.13
C ASP A 22 -20.22 -11.04 22.21
N GLN A 23 -20.84 -11.61 23.25
CA GLN A 23 -20.12 -12.24 24.37
C GLN A 23 -19.14 -13.33 23.92
N SER A 24 -19.43 -14.04 22.83
CA SER A 24 -18.55 -15.07 22.28
C SER A 24 -17.27 -14.52 21.65
N ALA A 25 -17.23 -13.24 21.26
CA ALA A 25 -16.05 -12.56 20.73
C ALA A 25 -15.21 -11.87 21.82
N GLN A 26 -15.73 -11.77 23.05
CA GLN A 26 -15.10 -11.02 24.15
C GLN A 26 -13.65 -11.41 24.47
N PRO A 27 -13.22 -12.69 24.38
CA PRO A 27 -11.82 -13.05 24.54
C PRO A 27 -10.90 -12.31 23.56
N VAL A 28 -11.27 -12.29 22.26
CA VAL A 28 -10.53 -11.58 21.22
C VAL A 28 -10.60 -10.07 21.42
N VAL A 29 -11.75 -9.53 21.84
CA VAL A 29 -11.88 -8.09 22.17
C VAL A 29 -10.87 -7.67 23.24
N ASN A 30 -10.67 -8.49 24.28
CA ASN A 30 -9.71 -8.23 25.34
C ASN A 30 -8.27 -8.31 24.82
N GLU A 31 -7.95 -9.32 24.01
CA GLU A 31 -6.63 -9.44 23.38
C GLU A 31 -6.30 -8.23 22.48
N VAL A 32 -7.25 -7.77 21.66
CA VAL A 32 -7.10 -6.57 20.84
C VAL A 32 -6.88 -5.32 21.70
N ARG A 33 -7.64 -5.18 22.80
CA ARG A 33 -7.48 -4.06 23.73
C ARG A 33 -6.08 -4.04 24.34
N ASP A 34 -5.61 -5.19 24.82
CA ASP A 34 -4.29 -5.34 25.41
C ASP A 34 -3.18 -5.07 24.38
N PHE A 35 -3.33 -5.59 23.17
CA PHE A 35 -2.39 -5.36 22.07
C PHE A 35 -2.27 -3.87 21.73
N VAL A 36 -3.40 -3.18 21.53
CA VAL A 36 -3.42 -1.74 21.20
C VAL A 36 -2.82 -0.91 22.34
N ASN A 37 -3.17 -1.21 23.60
CA ASN A 37 -2.66 -0.47 24.76
C ASN A 37 -1.16 -0.65 24.99
N ARG A 38 -0.60 -1.80 24.60
CA ARG A 38 0.83 -2.11 24.73
C ARG A 38 1.61 -1.89 23.43
N PHE A 39 0.98 -1.33 22.40
CA PHE A 39 1.63 -1.13 21.11
C PHE A 39 2.68 -0.01 21.21
N PRO A 40 3.97 -0.26 20.91
CA PRO A 40 5.00 0.77 21.04
C PRO A 40 4.83 1.87 19.99
N ALA A 41 5.10 3.12 20.38
CA ALA A 41 4.99 4.27 19.49
C ALA A 41 6.19 4.40 18.52
N ASN A 42 7.37 3.90 18.91
CA ASN A 42 8.64 4.17 18.20
C ASN A 42 9.08 3.00 17.32
N LEU A 43 8.13 2.38 16.61
CA LEU A 43 8.44 1.30 15.67
C LEU A 43 8.68 1.87 14.27
N THR A 44 9.61 1.26 13.54
CA THR A 44 9.66 1.45 12.09
C THR A 44 8.41 0.88 11.45
N ARG A 45 8.04 1.34 10.24
CA ARG A 45 6.88 0.82 9.51
C ARG A 45 6.91 -0.70 9.37
N LEU A 46 8.07 -1.27 9.03
CA LEU A 46 8.25 -2.71 8.87
C LEU A 46 8.05 -3.47 10.19
N GLN A 47 8.62 -2.98 11.30
CA GLN A 47 8.44 -3.59 12.62
C GLN A 47 6.96 -3.54 13.05
N ALA A 48 6.30 -2.40 12.84
CA ALA A 48 4.88 -2.23 13.14
C ALA A 48 4.01 -3.19 12.32
N ALA A 49 4.26 -3.28 11.00
CA ALA A 49 3.56 -4.18 10.09
C ALA A 49 3.72 -5.64 10.52
N ARG A 50 4.95 -6.12 10.71
CA ARG A 50 5.25 -7.49 11.18
C ARG A 50 4.51 -7.82 12.48
N ARG A 51 4.53 -6.90 13.45
CA ARG A 51 3.87 -7.08 14.75
C ARG A 51 2.35 -7.15 14.62
N ILE A 52 1.75 -6.29 13.78
CA ILE A 52 0.31 -6.31 13.50
C ILE A 52 -0.08 -7.59 12.76
N HIS A 53 0.66 -7.99 11.72
CA HIS A 53 0.37 -9.21 10.96
C HIS A 53 0.48 -10.46 11.82
N ALA A 54 1.54 -10.58 12.64
CA ALA A 54 1.69 -11.70 13.58
C ALA A 54 0.52 -11.77 14.57
N PHE A 55 0.13 -10.63 15.13
CA PHE A 55 -1.03 -10.55 16.02
C PHE A 55 -2.31 -10.98 15.30
N LEU A 56 -2.61 -10.43 14.13
CA LEU A 56 -3.79 -10.78 13.34
C LEU A 56 -3.83 -12.28 13.00
N ALA A 57 -2.69 -12.87 12.62
CA ALA A 57 -2.59 -14.29 12.32
C ALA A 57 -2.88 -15.18 13.55
N GLU A 58 -2.50 -14.74 14.75
CA GLU A 58 -2.78 -15.45 16.00
C GLU A 58 -4.25 -15.35 16.41
N VAL A 59 -4.85 -14.15 16.32
CA VAL A 59 -6.18 -13.90 16.92
C VAL A 59 -7.34 -14.16 15.99
N THR A 60 -7.13 -14.11 14.66
CA THR A 60 -8.21 -14.31 13.69
C THR A 60 -8.84 -15.71 13.77
N PRO A 61 -8.09 -16.82 13.91
CA PRO A 61 -8.68 -18.15 14.08
C PRO A 61 -9.56 -18.26 15.35
N LYS A 62 -9.16 -17.59 16.44
CA LYS A 62 -9.96 -17.52 17.68
C LYS A 62 -11.29 -16.81 17.43
N LEU A 63 -11.25 -15.73 16.63
CA LEU A 63 -12.45 -14.98 16.26
C LEU A 63 -13.37 -15.78 15.34
N GLN A 64 -12.83 -16.50 14.36
CA GLN A 64 -13.59 -17.37 13.45
C GLN A 64 -14.29 -18.52 14.20
N ALA A 65 -13.70 -19.00 15.31
CA ALA A 65 -14.31 -20.01 16.16
C ALA A 65 -15.44 -19.46 17.07
N ALA A 66 -15.54 -18.13 17.24
CA ALA A 66 -16.58 -17.52 18.05
C ALA A 66 -17.97 -17.74 17.43
N LYS A 67 -18.99 -17.96 18.27
CA LYS A 67 -20.36 -18.21 17.81
C LYS A 67 -20.86 -17.11 16.86
N ALA A 68 -20.63 -15.84 17.21
CA ALA A 68 -21.06 -14.69 16.42
C ALA A 68 -20.46 -14.64 15.00
N PHE A 69 -19.34 -15.33 14.77
CA PHE A 69 -18.66 -15.37 13.48
C PHE A 69 -18.80 -16.70 12.75
N ARG A 70 -19.52 -17.69 13.32
CA ARG A 70 -19.83 -18.96 12.62
C ARG A 70 -21.12 -18.91 11.81
N ASP A 71 -22.05 -18.03 12.18
CA ASP A 71 -23.36 -17.94 11.55
C ASP A 71 -23.29 -17.12 10.23
N GLY A 72 -23.60 -17.74 9.08
CA GLY A 72 -23.66 -17.05 7.77
C GLY A 72 -22.88 -17.67 6.60
N GLY A 73 -22.35 -18.90 6.76
CA GLY A 73 -21.58 -19.60 5.74
C GLY A 73 -20.08 -19.34 5.88
N GLU A 74 -19.28 -20.40 5.79
CA GLU A 74 -17.85 -20.43 6.16
C GLU A 74 -17.01 -19.34 5.47
N LYS A 75 -17.28 -19.09 4.18
CA LYS A 75 -16.55 -18.07 3.40
C LYS A 75 -16.86 -16.63 3.85
N VAL A 76 -18.14 -16.29 4.04
CA VAL A 76 -18.55 -14.94 4.45
C VAL A 76 -18.13 -14.66 5.89
N ALA A 77 -18.27 -15.66 6.77
CA ALA A 77 -17.77 -15.64 8.13
C ALA A 77 -16.25 -15.35 8.19
N SER A 78 -15.48 -16.08 7.38
CA SER A 78 -14.03 -15.94 7.31
C SER A 78 -13.62 -14.56 6.79
N GLU A 79 -14.20 -14.09 5.68
CA GLU A 79 -13.94 -12.75 5.15
C GLU A 79 -14.30 -11.66 6.17
N LEU A 80 -15.44 -11.79 6.85
CA LEU A 80 -15.87 -10.83 7.87
C LEU A 80 -14.89 -10.73 9.04
N ALA A 81 -14.41 -11.87 9.54
CA ALA A 81 -13.44 -11.92 10.61
C ALA A 81 -12.08 -11.33 10.18
N ASN A 82 -11.51 -11.80 9.07
CA ASN A 82 -10.20 -11.35 8.58
C ASN A 82 -10.18 -9.84 8.28
N GLU A 83 -11.08 -9.40 7.41
CA GLU A 83 -11.12 -8.03 6.90
C GLU A 83 -11.60 -7.04 7.97
N GLY A 84 -12.50 -7.48 8.84
CA GLY A 84 -13.02 -6.66 9.91
C GLY A 84 -12.00 -6.45 11.01
N LEU A 85 -11.24 -7.48 11.37
CA LEU A 85 -10.24 -7.42 12.42
C LEU A 85 -9.01 -6.61 12.00
N GLU A 86 -8.50 -6.77 10.77
CA GLU A 86 -7.45 -5.92 10.20
C GLU A 86 -7.85 -4.45 10.30
N LYS A 87 -9.03 -4.12 9.76
CA LYS A 87 -9.58 -2.75 9.79
C LYS A 87 -9.73 -2.24 11.21
N PHE A 88 -10.26 -3.04 12.14
CA PHE A 88 -10.46 -2.61 13.52
C PHE A 88 -9.14 -2.29 14.24
N VAL A 89 -8.14 -3.16 14.12
CA VAL A 89 -6.82 -2.97 14.76
C VAL A 89 -6.10 -1.78 14.14
N VAL A 90 -6.01 -1.71 12.81
CA VAL A 90 -5.30 -0.63 12.11
C VAL A 90 -5.95 0.73 12.39
N LEU A 91 -7.28 0.83 12.44
CA LEU A 91 -7.96 2.08 12.77
C LEU A 91 -7.65 2.59 14.19
N LYS A 92 -7.47 1.69 15.16
CA LYS A 92 -7.08 2.07 16.52
C LYS A 92 -5.65 2.58 16.59
N LEU A 93 -4.76 2.03 15.77
CA LEU A 93 -3.35 2.36 15.72
C LEU A 93 -3.02 3.45 14.69
N TYR A 94 -3.96 3.88 13.85
CA TYR A 94 -3.71 4.71 12.66
C TYR A 94 -2.79 5.92 12.90
N LYS A 95 -2.94 6.62 14.03
CA LYS A 95 -2.11 7.77 14.39
C LYS A 95 -0.62 7.44 14.61
N LEU A 96 -0.31 6.18 14.88
CA LEU A 96 1.04 5.64 15.05
C LEU A 96 1.58 4.99 13.76
N LEU A 97 0.75 4.82 12.73
CA LEU A 97 1.07 4.03 11.55
C LEU A 97 1.14 4.85 10.26
N PHE A 98 0.36 5.93 10.16
CA PHE A 98 0.25 6.75 8.96
C PHE A 98 0.90 8.11 9.17
N ARG A 99 1.93 8.41 8.38
CA ARG A 99 2.64 9.70 8.38
C ARG A 99 3.13 10.12 9.77
N HIS A 100 3.58 9.16 10.58
CA HIS A 100 4.11 9.44 11.93
C HIS A 100 5.60 9.76 11.91
N ASP A 101 6.33 9.28 10.89
CA ASP A 101 7.75 9.56 10.71
C ASP A 101 7.93 10.89 9.94
N PRO A 102 8.74 11.85 10.44
CA PRO A 102 9.11 13.03 9.68
C PRO A 102 9.65 12.76 8.27
N ALA A 103 10.28 11.60 8.03
CA ALA A 103 10.72 11.17 6.70
C ALA A 103 9.56 11.00 5.72
N ASP A 104 8.42 10.48 6.19
CA ASP A 104 7.23 10.32 5.35
C ASP A 104 6.67 11.67 4.89
N ILE A 105 6.68 12.65 5.79
CA ILE A 105 6.21 14.01 5.49
C ILE A 105 7.11 14.65 4.44
N ARG A 106 8.44 14.57 4.61
CA ARG A 106 9.41 15.10 3.64
C ARG A 106 9.25 14.45 2.28
N GLU A 107 9.05 13.14 2.24
CA GLU A 107 8.90 12.41 0.98
C GLU A 107 7.57 12.75 0.28
N ASP A 108 6.47 12.91 1.03
CA ASP A 108 5.20 13.40 0.47
C ASP A 108 5.34 14.81 -0.13
N GLU A 109 6.05 15.73 0.54
CA GLU A 109 6.32 17.09 0.04
C GLU A 109 7.17 17.05 -1.24
N ARG A 110 8.20 16.20 -1.27
CA ARG A 110 9.06 15.98 -2.45
C ARG A 110 8.25 15.45 -3.63
N VAL A 111 7.38 14.46 -3.38
CA VAL A 111 6.48 13.88 -4.38
C VAL A 111 5.52 14.93 -4.90
N GLU A 112 4.91 15.73 -4.02
CA GLU A 112 3.98 16.77 -4.44
C GLU A 112 4.69 17.82 -5.33
N GLN A 113 5.91 18.22 -4.98
CA GLN A 113 6.71 19.12 -5.82
C GLN A 113 7.08 18.50 -7.17
N ALA A 114 7.43 17.22 -7.20
CA ALA A 114 7.72 16.49 -8.43
C ALA A 114 6.49 16.41 -9.34
N LEU A 115 5.32 16.06 -8.79
CA LEU A 115 4.04 16.02 -9.51
C LEU A 115 3.68 17.39 -10.09
N ARG A 116 3.79 18.46 -9.30
CA ARG A 116 3.55 19.84 -9.77
C ARG A 116 4.50 20.26 -10.88
N SER A 117 5.76 19.85 -10.81
CA SER A 117 6.77 20.18 -11.82
C SER A 117 6.54 19.41 -13.12
N ALA A 118 6.26 18.11 -13.02
CA ALA A 118 5.92 17.26 -14.15
C ALA A 118 4.61 17.70 -14.83
N ALA A 119 3.61 18.13 -14.05
CA ALA A 119 2.35 18.67 -14.55
C ALA A 119 2.52 19.99 -15.31
N LYS A 120 3.56 20.80 -15.03
CA LYS A 120 3.86 22.01 -15.82
C LYS A 120 4.51 21.69 -17.17
N GLY A 121 5.23 20.58 -17.27
CA GLY A 121 5.81 20.06 -18.52
C GLY A 121 4.82 19.27 -19.39
N ALA A 122 3.52 19.53 -19.25
CA ALA A 122 2.34 18.70 -19.60
C ALA A 122 2.21 18.12 -21.03
N SER A 123 3.25 18.16 -21.87
CA SER A 123 3.27 17.51 -23.17
C SER A 123 3.02 15.99 -23.08
N ALA A 124 3.46 15.33 -22.00
CA ALA A 124 3.32 13.87 -21.83
C ALA A 124 1.90 13.41 -21.42
N ILE A 125 1.23 14.13 -20.50
CA ILE A 125 -0.15 13.83 -20.07
C ILE A 125 -1.11 14.03 -21.24
N GLN A 126 -0.94 15.14 -21.96
CA GLN A 126 -1.73 15.42 -23.15
C GLN A 126 -1.52 14.31 -24.19
N ALA A 127 -0.27 13.94 -24.51
CA ALA A 127 0.00 12.94 -25.56
C ALA A 127 -0.60 11.55 -25.29
N ALA A 128 -0.63 11.11 -24.02
CA ALA A 128 -1.21 9.82 -23.66
C ALA A 128 -2.75 9.81 -23.76
N VAL A 129 -3.39 10.93 -23.43
CA VAL A 129 -4.85 11.05 -23.29
C VAL A 129 -5.52 11.73 -24.51
N THR A 130 -4.78 12.42 -25.39
CA THR A 130 -5.31 13.16 -26.55
C THR A 130 -6.08 12.30 -27.55
N LYS A 131 -5.84 10.99 -27.56
CA LYS A 131 -6.53 10.04 -28.43
C LYS A 131 -7.85 9.52 -27.84
N PHE A 132 -8.26 10.00 -26.67
CA PHE A 132 -9.46 9.54 -25.98
C PHE A 132 -10.70 10.17 -26.61
N ASP A 133 -11.71 9.33 -26.90
CA ASP A 133 -13.05 9.84 -27.22
C ASP A 133 -13.73 10.38 -25.94
N ALA A 134 -14.86 11.09 -26.09
CA ALA A 134 -15.55 11.71 -24.98
C ALA A 134 -15.93 10.70 -23.87
N LYS A 135 -16.34 9.48 -24.25
CA LYS A 135 -16.72 8.44 -23.29
C LYS A 135 -15.49 7.92 -22.54
N GLN A 136 -14.36 7.74 -23.22
CA GLN A 136 -13.11 7.34 -22.60
C GLN A 136 -12.57 8.40 -21.64
N LEU A 137 -12.74 9.68 -21.96
CA LEU A 137 -12.39 10.78 -21.07
C LEU A 137 -13.25 10.74 -19.78
N GLU A 138 -14.56 10.50 -19.88
CA GLU A 138 -15.43 10.36 -18.70
C GLU A 138 -14.99 9.20 -17.79
N VAL A 139 -14.64 8.05 -18.37
CA VAL A 139 -14.14 6.89 -17.62
C VAL A 139 -12.79 7.19 -16.97
N PHE A 140 -11.91 7.92 -17.66
CA PHE A 140 -10.62 8.34 -17.13
C PHE A 140 -10.78 9.35 -15.99
N ASP A 141 -11.71 10.29 -16.10
CA ASP A 141 -12.06 11.23 -15.03
C ASP A 141 -12.63 10.50 -13.81
N ALA A 142 -13.40 9.43 -14.01
CA ALA A 142 -13.81 8.57 -12.90
C ALA A 142 -12.61 7.88 -12.23
N ALA A 143 -11.61 7.44 -13.00
CA ALA A 143 -10.39 6.82 -12.44
C ALA A 143 -9.57 7.83 -11.61
N VAL A 144 -9.52 9.08 -12.08
CA VAL A 144 -8.91 10.20 -11.35
C VAL A 144 -9.59 10.39 -9.99
N LEU A 145 -10.93 10.41 -9.97
CA LEU A 145 -11.68 10.56 -8.72
C LEU A 145 -11.42 9.40 -7.75
N GLU A 146 -11.38 8.15 -8.23
CA GLU A 146 -11.06 6.99 -7.39
C GLU A 146 -9.69 7.12 -6.70
N LEU A 147 -8.64 7.55 -7.42
CA LEU A 147 -7.33 7.78 -6.80
C LEU A 147 -7.35 8.91 -5.76
N GLN A 148 -8.12 9.97 -5.99
CA GLN A 148 -8.24 11.08 -5.04
C GLN A 148 -8.94 10.67 -3.73
N MET A 149 -9.73 9.60 -3.75
CA MET A 149 -10.42 9.08 -2.55
C MET A 149 -9.49 8.37 -1.56
N VAL A 150 -8.30 7.94 -1.98
CA VAL A 150 -7.36 7.15 -1.16
C VAL A 150 -7.08 7.80 0.21
N GLU A 151 -6.92 9.12 0.25
CA GLU A 151 -6.65 9.87 1.48
C GLU A 151 -7.83 9.85 2.47
N GLN A 152 -9.06 9.72 1.98
CA GLN A 152 -10.26 9.69 2.82
C GLN A 152 -10.41 8.37 3.58
N HIS A 153 -9.70 7.33 3.14
CA HIS A 153 -9.70 6.04 3.77
C HIS A 153 -8.58 5.90 4.80
N ARG A 154 -8.81 5.11 5.84
CA ARG A 154 -7.81 4.82 6.89
C ARG A 154 -7.44 3.35 7.01
N ALA A 155 -8.26 2.47 6.45
CA ALA A 155 -7.99 1.03 6.43
C ALA A 155 -7.15 0.67 5.18
N PRO A 156 -6.19 -0.27 5.27
CA PRO A 156 -5.35 -0.66 4.14
C PRO A 156 -6.18 -1.21 2.97
N ARG A 157 -7.15 -2.09 3.25
CA ARG A 157 -8.06 -2.64 2.24
C ARG A 157 -8.84 -1.56 1.49
N ASP A 158 -9.35 -0.56 2.20
CA ASP A 158 -10.17 0.50 1.60
C ASP A 158 -9.30 1.36 0.66
N LYS A 159 -8.06 1.68 1.06
CA LYS A 159 -7.07 2.37 0.20
C LYS A 159 -6.72 1.54 -1.04
N LEU A 160 -6.46 0.25 -0.85
CA LEU A 160 -6.21 -0.70 -1.94
C LEU A 160 -7.39 -0.79 -2.92
N SER A 161 -8.61 -0.72 -2.42
CA SER A 161 -9.82 -0.75 -3.25
C SER A 161 -9.87 0.47 -4.19
N CYS A 162 -9.51 1.66 -3.72
CA CYS A 162 -9.39 2.85 -4.57
C CYS A 162 -8.35 2.66 -5.68
N PHE A 163 -7.18 2.11 -5.35
CA PHE A 163 -6.14 1.80 -6.33
C PHE A 163 -6.63 0.82 -7.40
N VAL A 164 -7.23 -0.28 -6.98
CA VAL A 164 -7.77 -1.31 -7.89
C VAL A 164 -8.89 -0.76 -8.76
N ASN A 165 -9.81 0.03 -8.19
CA ASN A 165 -10.91 0.63 -8.95
C ASN A 165 -10.40 1.58 -10.03
N ALA A 166 -9.43 2.44 -9.69
CA ALA A 166 -8.83 3.36 -10.64
C ALA A 166 -8.13 2.61 -11.79
N ILE A 167 -7.35 1.57 -11.47
CA ILE A 167 -6.67 0.75 -12.49
C ILE A 167 -7.67 0.03 -13.38
N ARG A 168 -8.71 -0.59 -12.81
CA ARG A 168 -9.76 -1.29 -13.59
C ARG A 168 -10.48 -0.35 -14.55
N LEU A 169 -10.72 0.90 -14.16
CA LEU A 169 -11.27 1.93 -15.05
C LEU A 169 -10.34 2.18 -16.24
N VAL A 170 -9.02 2.34 -16.00
CA VAL A 170 -8.05 2.53 -17.09
C VAL A 170 -7.92 1.28 -17.97
N GLU A 171 -7.89 0.07 -17.38
CA GLU A 171 -7.87 -1.19 -18.12
C GLU A 171 -9.09 -1.31 -19.05
N SER A 172 -10.28 -0.89 -18.60
CA SER A 172 -11.49 -0.91 -19.42
C SER A 172 -11.37 -0.03 -20.68
N ILE A 173 -10.67 1.10 -20.58
CA ILE A 173 -10.39 2.00 -21.71
C ILE A 173 -9.43 1.31 -22.70
N VAL A 174 -8.37 0.67 -22.18
CA VAL A 174 -7.37 -0.03 -23.01
C VAL A 174 -8.01 -1.20 -23.76
N VAL A 175 -8.84 -2.01 -23.08
CA VAL A 175 -9.54 -3.14 -23.71
C VAL A 175 -10.49 -2.67 -24.82
N GLU A 176 -11.27 -1.60 -24.59
CA GLU A 176 -12.17 -1.02 -25.60
C GLU A 176 -11.39 -0.54 -26.85
N ARG A 177 -10.18 0.02 -26.66
CA ARG A 177 -9.30 0.42 -27.77
C ARG A 177 -8.78 -0.75 -28.56
N VAL A 178 -8.20 -1.75 -27.89
CA VAL A 178 -7.67 -2.95 -28.54
C VAL A 178 -8.77 -3.65 -29.34
N PHE A 179 -9.99 -3.68 -28.82
CA PHE A 179 -11.14 -4.25 -29.52
C PHE A 179 -11.53 -3.43 -30.78
N ARG A 180 -11.55 -2.09 -30.70
CA ARG A 180 -11.91 -1.21 -31.83
C ARG A 180 -10.79 -1.03 -32.86
N GLN A 181 -9.53 -1.09 -32.46
CA GLN A 181 -8.34 -0.75 -33.28
C GLN A 181 -7.59 -2.00 -33.76
N ARG A 182 -8.28 -3.12 -33.98
CA ARG A 182 -7.73 -4.43 -34.42
C ARG A 182 -6.86 -4.43 -35.71
N GLY A 183 -6.58 -3.27 -36.30
CA GLY A 183 -5.77 -3.11 -37.51
C GLY A 183 -4.64 -2.05 -37.45
N ASP A 184 -4.54 -1.23 -36.39
CA ASP A 184 -3.43 -0.28 -36.24
C ASP A 184 -2.48 -0.80 -35.15
N GLY A 185 -1.26 -1.18 -35.56
CA GLY A 185 -0.23 -1.79 -34.70
C GLY A 185 0.36 -0.87 -33.63
N GLN A 186 -0.44 0.02 -33.03
CA GLN A 186 0.02 1.04 -32.11
C GLN A 186 -0.23 0.60 -30.67
N GLN A 187 0.85 0.18 -29.99
CA GLN A 187 0.79 -0.14 -28.56
C GLN A 187 0.48 1.13 -27.76
N THR A 188 -0.65 1.13 -27.05
CA THR A 188 -0.87 2.12 -26.01
C THR A 188 0.04 1.75 -24.85
N ASN A 189 1.01 2.61 -24.52
CA ASN A 189 1.94 2.31 -23.43
C ASN A 189 1.20 2.43 -22.09
N TRP A 190 0.95 1.28 -21.45
CA TRP A 190 0.28 1.15 -20.16
C TRP A 190 0.92 2.03 -19.07
N GLU A 191 2.25 2.08 -19.02
CA GLU A 191 3.00 2.87 -18.04
C GLU A 191 2.75 4.37 -18.21
N GLN A 192 2.65 4.85 -19.46
CA GLN A 192 2.37 6.26 -19.75
C GLN A 192 0.95 6.64 -19.36
N LEU A 193 -0.03 5.73 -19.50
CA LEU A 193 -1.39 5.97 -19.05
C LEU A 193 -1.50 6.06 -17.54
N LEU A 194 -0.82 5.17 -16.81
CA LEU A 194 -0.80 5.22 -15.35
C LEU A 194 -0.05 6.46 -14.83
N ALA A 195 1.06 6.83 -15.46
CA ALA A 195 1.75 8.08 -15.16
C ALA A 195 0.84 9.30 -15.39
N ALA A 196 0.11 9.33 -16.51
CA ALA A 196 -0.88 10.38 -16.79
C ALA A 196 -2.03 10.40 -15.76
N LEU A 197 -2.48 9.22 -15.31
CA LEU A 197 -3.49 9.10 -14.26
C LEU A 197 -2.99 9.71 -12.94
N ILE A 198 -1.80 9.33 -12.48
CA ILE A 198 -1.19 9.85 -11.25
C ILE A 198 -0.99 11.36 -11.34
N LEU A 199 -0.48 11.86 -12.47
CA LEU A 199 -0.25 13.29 -12.68
C LEU A 199 -1.55 14.10 -12.70
N LYS A 200 -2.60 13.59 -13.34
CA LYS A 200 -3.90 14.26 -13.39
C LYS A 200 -4.63 14.20 -12.05
N ALA A 201 -4.56 13.07 -11.35
CA ALA A 201 -5.19 12.91 -10.04
C ALA A 201 -4.49 13.71 -8.95
N SER A 202 -3.15 13.78 -9.00
CA SER A 202 -2.29 14.41 -8.00
C SER A 202 -2.77 14.13 -6.55
N PRO A 203 -2.94 12.86 -6.17
CA PRO A 203 -3.54 12.50 -4.89
C PRO A 203 -2.64 12.98 -3.72
N PRO A 204 -3.21 13.54 -2.65
CA PRO A 204 -2.45 14.01 -1.51
C PRO A 204 -1.76 12.83 -0.80
N ASN A 205 -0.58 13.09 -0.25
CA ASN A 205 0.20 12.12 0.53
C ASN A 205 0.41 10.78 -0.18
N LEU A 206 0.61 10.81 -1.51
CA LEU A 206 0.63 9.60 -2.35
C LEU A 206 1.69 8.60 -1.89
N TYR A 207 2.88 9.06 -1.51
CA TYR A 207 3.94 8.18 -1.04
C TYR A 207 3.49 7.44 0.23
N SER A 208 3.03 8.18 1.23
CA SER A 208 2.56 7.60 2.49
C SER A 208 1.36 6.68 2.29
N ASN A 209 0.48 7.00 1.34
CA ASN A 209 -0.67 6.16 1.00
C ASN A 209 -0.27 4.82 0.37
N LEU A 210 0.71 4.83 -0.55
CA LEU A 210 1.24 3.61 -1.16
C LEU A 210 2.00 2.75 -0.14
N GLU A 211 2.95 3.35 0.59
CA GLU A 211 3.76 2.68 1.61
C GLU A 211 2.90 2.09 2.73
N PHE A 212 1.92 2.84 3.23
CA PHE A 212 0.99 2.36 4.26
C PHE A 212 0.17 1.16 3.75
N THR A 213 -0.35 1.25 2.52
CA THR A 213 -1.17 0.17 1.96
C THR A 213 -0.34 -1.08 1.72
N ALA A 214 0.87 -0.94 1.18
CA ALA A 214 1.80 -2.05 0.97
C ALA A 214 2.24 -2.71 2.28
N ALA A 215 2.50 -1.92 3.32
CA ALA A 215 2.99 -2.44 4.59
C ALA A 215 1.89 -3.09 5.45
N PHE A 216 0.71 -2.49 5.53
CA PHE A 216 -0.30 -2.89 6.51
C PHE A 216 -1.41 -3.78 5.96
N ARG A 217 -1.57 -3.89 4.63
CA ARG A 217 -2.45 -4.91 4.06
C ARG A 217 -1.84 -6.29 4.30
N HIS A 218 -2.60 -7.19 4.92
CA HIS A 218 -2.09 -8.53 5.19
C HIS A 218 -1.83 -9.30 3.87
N PRO A 219 -0.63 -9.86 3.64
CA PRO A 219 -0.28 -10.50 2.36
C PRO A 219 -1.23 -11.64 1.97
N SER A 220 -1.68 -12.45 2.93
CA SER A 220 -2.63 -13.55 2.66
C SER A 220 -4.04 -13.10 2.27
N LEU A 221 -4.39 -11.83 2.55
CA LEU A 221 -5.68 -11.23 2.17
C LEU A 221 -5.60 -10.47 0.85
N MET A 222 -4.40 -10.34 0.28
CA MET A 222 -4.20 -9.67 -0.99
C MET A 222 -4.38 -10.67 -2.14
N GLY A 223 -5.27 -10.36 -3.07
CA GLY A 223 -5.45 -11.13 -4.31
C GLY A 223 -4.33 -10.89 -5.33
N PRO A 224 -4.21 -11.73 -6.38
CA PRO A 224 -3.24 -11.51 -7.45
C PRO A 224 -3.48 -10.21 -8.21
N ASP A 225 -4.75 -9.87 -8.50
CA ASP A 225 -5.11 -8.62 -9.16
C ASP A 225 -4.79 -7.40 -8.30
N GLU A 226 -4.98 -7.50 -6.98
CA GLU A 226 -4.68 -6.43 -6.04
C GLU A 226 -3.16 -6.21 -5.90
N ARG A 227 -2.37 -7.29 -5.85
CA ARG A 227 -0.90 -7.22 -5.90
C ARG A 227 -0.43 -6.55 -7.18
N LYS A 228 -0.93 -7.00 -8.33
CA LYS A 228 -0.60 -6.43 -9.63
C LYS A 228 -0.95 -4.94 -9.70
N ALA A 229 -2.15 -4.58 -9.24
CA ALA A 229 -2.59 -3.20 -9.18
C ALA A 229 -1.65 -2.30 -8.37
N LEU A 230 -1.26 -2.76 -7.18
CA LEU A 230 -0.34 -2.02 -6.33
C LEU A 230 1.05 -1.88 -6.98
N ALA A 231 1.57 -2.95 -7.59
CA ALA A 231 2.86 -2.96 -8.29
C ALA A 231 2.88 -2.03 -9.52
N ASP A 232 1.82 -2.05 -10.32
CA ASP A 232 1.65 -1.19 -11.49
C ASP A 232 1.62 0.30 -11.08
N LEU A 233 0.86 0.65 -10.04
CA LEU A 233 0.82 2.02 -9.52
C LEU A 233 2.15 2.44 -8.89
N ALA A 234 2.82 1.56 -8.15
CA ALA A 234 4.14 1.84 -7.59
C ALA A 234 5.14 2.11 -8.71
N SER A 235 5.16 1.29 -9.75
CA SER A 235 6.06 1.45 -10.91
C SER A 235 5.78 2.77 -11.64
N ALA A 236 4.51 3.09 -11.89
CA ALA A 236 4.11 4.36 -12.51
C ALA A 236 4.47 5.56 -11.63
N PHE A 237 4.29 5.46 -10.32
CA PHE A 237 4.70 6.48 -9.35
C PHE A 237 6.21 6.73 -9.41
N LEU A 238 7.04 5.69 -9.45
CA LEU A 238 8.49 5.81 -9.57
C LEU A 238 8.91 6.47 -10.88
N ALA A 239 8.25 6.12 -11.99
CA ALA A 239 8.49 6.74 -13.28
C ALA A 239 8.18 8.25 -13.26
N VAL A 240 7.11 8.66 -12.59
CA VAL A 240 6.70 10.07 -12.48
C VAL A 240 7.66 10.89 -11.63
N ILE A 241 8.17 10.35 -10.52
CA ILE A 241 9.02 11.08 -9.58
C ILE A 241 10.52 11.01 -9.89
N GLY A 242 10.91 10.33 -10.98
CA GLY A 242 12.31 10.26 -11.44
C GLY A 242 13.17 9.20 -10.74
N GLY A 243 12.58 8.11 -10.22
CA GLY A 243 13.33 6.91 -9.84
C GLY A 243 14.09 6.91 -8.49
N SER A 244 13.94 7.95 -7.66
CA SER A 244 14.70 8.03 -6.40
C SER A 244 14.12 7.19 -5.24
N SER A 245 12.83 6.85 -5.25
CA SER A 245 12.14 6.25 -4.09
C SER A 245 11.98 4.72 -4.18
N ARG A 246 13.08 3.97 -4.20
CA ARG A 246 13.04 2.49 -4.40
C ARG A 246 12.46 1.66 -3.23
N ARG A 247 11.93 2.26 -2.15
CA ARG A 247 11.37 1.50 -1.00
C ARG A 247 10.08 0.73 -1.35
N LEU A 248 9.33 1.17 -2.36
CA LEU A 248 8.13 0.45 -2.84
C LEU A 248 8.45 -0.85 -3.59
N ALA A 249 9.64 -0.98 -4.18
CA ALA A 249 10.09 -2.19 -4.87
C ALA A 249 10.46 -3.33 -3.89
N SER A 250 10.76 -3.01 -2.63
CA SER A 250 11.11 -3.99 -1.59
C SER A 250 9.95 -4.85 -1.11
N ALA A 251 8.69 -4.43 -1.33
CA ALA A 251 7.52 -5.23 -0.94
C ALA A 251 7.35 -6.48 -1.82
N GLU A 252 7.80 -6.46 -3.07
CA GLU A 252 7.82 -7.64 -3.96
C GLU A 252 8.97 -8.61 -3.66
N LEU A 253 10.04 -8.14 -3.01
CA LEU A 253 11.25 -8.94 -2.77
C LEU A 253 11.21 -9.75 -1.47
N ALA A 254 10.24 -9.50 -0.59
CA ALA A 254 10.13 -10.21 0.68
C ALA A 254 9.60 -11.66 0.55
N GLU A 255 8.87 -11.98 -0.53
CA GLU A 255 8.35 -13.35 -0.74
C GLU A 255 9.27 -14.24 -1.61
N ASN A 256 10.25 -13.67 -2.34
CA ASN A 256 11.11 -14.44 -3.26
C ASN A 256 12.58 -14.59 -2.83
N SER A 257 12.95 -14.22 -1.60
CA SER A 257 14.36 -14.24 -1.15
C SER A 257 14.65 -15.17 0.03
N VAL A 258 13.95 -16.31 0.10
CA VAL A 258 14.55 -17.50 0.75
C VAL A 258 15.57 -18.09 -0.22
N GLY A 259 16.77 -17.51 -0.25
CA GLY A 259 17.96 -18.16 -0.84
C GLY A 259 18.64 -17.47 -2.03
N GLN A 260 18.87 -16.15 -2.01
CA GLN A 260 19.89 -15.55 -2.89
C GLN A 260 20.80 -14.57 -2.13
N SER A 261 22.10 -14.71 -2.37
CA SER A 261 23.18 -13.91 -1.81
C SER A 261 22.97 -12.42 -2.08
N GLY A 262 22.66 -11.65 -1.03
CA GLY A 262 22.39 -10.21 -1.12
C GLY A 262 21.30 -9.69 -0.18
N SER A 263 20.52 -10.57 0.47
CA SER A 263 19.50 -10.11 1.42
C SER A 263 20.11 -9.64 2.75
N MET A 264 19.55 -8.54 3.28
CA MET A 264 19.97 -7.98 4.57
C MET A 264 19.73 -9.00 5.70
N PRO A 265 20.69 -9.22 6.61
CA PRO A 265 20.51 -10.17 7.71
C PRO A 265 19.31 -9.81 8.59
N LEU A 266 18.52 -10.82 9.00
CA LEU A 266 17.30 -10.64 9.79
C LEU A 266 17.53 -9.84 11.08
N TRP A 267 18.66 -10.04 11.76
CA TRP A 267 19.02 -9.29 12.97
C TRP A 267 19.23 -7.78 12.72
N LEU A 268 19.70 -7.41 11.53
CA LEU A 268 19.85 -6.01 11.11
C LEU A 268 18.48 -5.37 10.87
N MET A 269 17.60 -6.13 10.21
CA MET A 269 16.22 -5.72 9.93
C MET A 269 15.43 -5.57 11.23
N ASP A 270 15.63 -6.47 12.18
CA ASP A 270 14.98 -6.44 13.50
C ASP A 270 15.46 -5.27 14.35
N ALA A 271 16.73 -4.83 14.17
CA ALA A 271 17.25 -3.59 14.73
C ALA A 271 16.73 -2.32 14.02
N GLY A 272 15.84 -2.47 13.04
CA GLY A 272 15.21 -1.37 12.33
C GLY A 272 16.12 -0.71 11.30
N VAL A 273 17.18 -1.39 10.86
CA VAL A 273 17.94 -0.98 9.67
C VAL A 273 17.13 -1.38 8.45
N THR A 274 16.85 -0.41 7.59
CA THR A 274 16.03 -0.63 6.39
C THR A 274 16.81 -0.41 5.10
N PHE A 275 18.01 0.15 5.21
CA PHE A 275 18.86 0.52 4.09
C PHE A 275 19.92 -0.55 3.79
N ASN A 276 19.88 -1.15 2.59
CA ASN A 276 20.94 -2.08 2.15
C ASN A 276 22.11 -1.29 1.54
N PHE A 277 23.18 -1.12 2.33
CA PHE A 277 24.40 -0.43 1.90
C PHE A 277 25.14 -1.13 0.75
N SER A 278 24.84 -2.40 0.48
CA SER A 278 25.51 -3.19 -0.57
C SER A 278 25.00 -2.88 -1.98
N ASP A 279 23.83 -2.26 -2.09
CA ASP A 279 23.10 -2.09 -3.36
C ASP A 279 23.18 -0.66 -3.94
N ARG A 280 23.98 0.24 -3.33
CA ARG A 280 24.08 1.67 -3.71
C ARG A 280 25.53 2.10 -3.95
N SER A 281 25.74 2.93 -4.97
CA SER A 281 27.00 3.63 -5.20
C SER A 281 27.00 4.98 -4.47
N PRO A 282 28.17 5.50 -4.01
CA PRO A 282 28.29 6.86 -3.47
C PRO A 282 27.78 7.96 -4.43
N ASP A 283 27.81 7.70 -5.74
CA ASP A 283 27.35 8.62 -6.78
C ASP A 283 25.81 8.72 -6.87
N ASP A 284 25.09 7.80 -6.22
CA ASP A 284 23.61 7.73 -6.23
C ASP A 284 22.94 8.52 -5.09
N LEU A 285 23.72 9.26 -4.30
CA LEU A 285 23.25 9.98 -3.11
C LEU A 285 22.91 11.44 -3.42
N SER A 286 21.66 11.83 -3.18
CA SER A 286 21.28 13.24 -3.18
C SER A 286 21.60 13.90 -1.83
N LEU A 287 21.85 15.21 -1.83
CA LEU A 287 22.27 15.96 -0.63
C LEU A 287 21.28 15.84 0.54
N GLY A 288 19.99 15.68 0.26
CA GLY A 288 18.94 15.52 1.28
C GLY A 288 18.81 14.10 1.84
N GLU A 289 19.43 13.10 1.21
CA GLU A 289 19.44 11.71 1.68
C GLU A 289 20.62 11.41 2.62
N VAL A 290 21.58 12.33 2.73
CA VAL A 290 22.81 12.16 3.53
C VAL A 290 22.47 12.01 5.02
N ASP A 291 21.58 12.84 5.54
CA ASP A 291 21.20 12.78 6.96
C ASP A 291 20.47 11.46 7.30
N GLU A 292 19.58 11.02 6.43
CA GLU A 292 18.87 9.74 6.61
C GLU A 292 19.81 8.53 6.50
N LEU A 293 20.80 8.60 5.59
CA LEU A 293 21.82 7.57 5.44
C LEU A 293 22.70 7.50 6.69
N LEU A 294 23.08 8.64 7.26
CA LEU A 294 23.86 8.70 8.49
C LEU A 294 23.08 8.11 9.67
N ASP A 295 21.77 8.38 9.75
CA ASP A 295 20.91 7.80 10.78
C ASP A 295 20.75 6.27 10.65
N GLU A 296 20.62 5.76 9.42
CA GLU A 296 20.62 4.31 9.13
C GLU A 296 21.98 3.68 9.48
N TYR A 297 23.08 4.35 9.14
CA TYR A 297 24.43 3.90 9.46
C TYR A 297 24.67 3.83 10.98
N GLN A 298 24.22 4.84 11.72
CA GLN A 298 24.28 4.85 13.18
C GLN A 298 23.39 3.77 13.82
N ARG A 299 22.22 3.46 13.24
CA ARG A 299 21.38 2.33 13.67
C ARG A 299 22.09 0.99 13.45
N MET A 300 22.69 0.80 12.28
CA MET A 300 23.47 -0.39 11.98
C MET A 300 24.65 -0.58 12.95
N ILE A 301 25.42 0.47 13.23
CA ILE A 301 26.52 0.41 14.21
C ILE A 301 26.01 0.02 15.60
N ARG A 302 24.89 0.58 16.04
CA ARG A 302 24.28 0.22 17.34
C ARG A 302 23.92 -1.26 17.39
N ALA A 303 23.23 -1.75 16.36
CA ALA A 303 22.87 -3.16 16.24
C ALA A 303 24.08 -4.10 16.28
N ILE A 304 25.16 -3.74 15.57
CA ILE A 304 26.42 -4.50 15.57
C ILE A 304 27.06 -4.48 16.95
N ARG A 305 27.09 -3.33 17.63
CA ARG A 305 27.67 -3.20 18.98
C ARG A 305 26.89 -4.01 20.01
N ASP A 306 25.57 -4.06 19.90
CA ASP A 306 24.71 -4.84 20.79
C ASP A 306 24.92 -6.36 20.61
N LEU A 307 25.29 -6.80 19.41
CA LEU A 307 25.64 -8.21 19.15
C LEU A 307 27.02 -8.61 19.65
N ILE A 308 27.96 -7.66 19.73
CA ILE A 308 29.36 -7.92 20.13
C ILE A 308 29.55 -7.66 21.64
N SER A 309 28.61 -6.98 22.30
CA SER A 309 28.64 -6.78 23.74
C SER A 309 28.15 -8.05 24.44
N PRO A 310 28.96 -8.68 25.32
CA PRO A 310 28.64 -9.94 25.98
C PRO A 310 27.49 -9.85 27.00
#